data_AF-A0A9W6UFE6-F1
#
_entry.id   AF-A0A9W6UFE6-F1
#
_cell.length_a   1.000
_cell.length_b   1.000
_cell.length_c   1.000
_cell.angle_alpha   90.00
_cell.angle_beta   90.00
_cell.angle_gamma   90.00
#
_symmetry.space_group_name_H-M   'P 1'
#
loop_
_entity.id
_entity.type
_entity.pdbx_description
1 polymer ?
#
loop_
_entity_poly.entity_id
_entity_poly.type
_entity_poly.pdbx_seq_one_letter_code
_entity_poly.pdbx_strand_id
1 'polypeptide(L)'
;MRITDERNDGYGRLPSIGYANVYTWRNTNGPGATQTHPFDCYRLNRCTKKDIDGLRQFVTSSNTNSAPSSQEDAMYSPLRFYLVTYSEMYEEPQPSMAVMEKRVKDSLFSTGTPEQMPLCCAFTKEKSNVCNKFSYGKYAAHGIIYNHDQYWNKTVKIPSQASVLLLSSKLDVQTPHEYAEYLLETLDGSKKELVTFEAAIHGAIASTQLDTGSTCGIKILASYVKNKGNLKGLDKYCVAEIPAINLTVSLANLVNMLSTDDEYDGAFIAGLNDLFNYQ
;
A
#
# COMPACT_ATOMS: atom_id res chain seq x y z
N MET A 1 -11.04 -33.89 4.30
CA MET A 1 -9.87 -34.72 4.66
C MET A 1 -9.11 -33.97 5.73
N ARG A 2 -9.13 -34.45 6.98
CA ARG A 2 -8.40 -33.84 8.10
C ARG A 2 -6.91 -34.06 7.88
N ILE A 3 -6.11 -33.00 7.94
CA ILE A 3 -4.67 -33.11 8.15
C ILE A 3 -4.39 -32.43 9.48
N THR A 4 -4.16 -33.27 10.49
CA THR A 4 -3.49 -32.93 11.74
C THR A 4 -1.99 -32.96 11.49
N ASP A 5 -1.25 -31.91 11.82
CA ASP A 5 0.18 -32.01 12.13
C ASP A 5 0.46 -31.08 13.33
N GLU A 6 0.51 -31.71 14.51
CA GLU A 6 1.19 -31.16 15.67
C GLU A 6 2.69 -31.36 15.46
N ARG A 7 3.40 -30.31 15.03
CA ARG A 7 4.84 -30.21 15.26
C ARG A 7 5.20 -28.83 15.79
N ASN A 8 5.55 -28.89 17.06
CA ASN A 8 6.07 -27.84 17.89
C ASN A 8 7.57 -27.72 17.61
N ASP A 9 7.96 -26.87 16.64
CA ASP A 9 9.33 -26.44 16.44
C ASP A 9 9.34 -24.93 16.13
N GLY A 10 10.12 -24.19 16.92
CA GLY A 10 10.21 -22.74 16.86
C GLY A 10 10.73 -22.21 15.52
N TYR A 11 10.34 -20.97 15.20
CA TYR A 11 10.91 -20.18 14.10
C TYR A 11 10.76 -20.80 12.70
N GLY A 12 9.52 -21.08 12.28
CA GLY A 12 9.15 -21.24 10.88
C GLY A 12 8.39 -20.03 10.36
N ARG A 13 9.05 -18.86 10.22
CA ARG A 13 8.45 -17.74 9.46
C ARG A 13 8.24 -18.22 8.03
N LEU A 14 6.99 -18.38 7.61
CA LEU A 14 6.65 -18.44 6.19
C LEU A 14 7.29 -17.20 5.52
N PRO A 15 8.25 -17.38 4.61
CA PRO A 15 8.86 -16.26 3.90
C PRO A 15 7.79 -15.44 3.15
N SER A 16 6.68 -16.05 2.76
CA SER A 16 5.63 -15.43 1.95
C SER A 16 4.99 -14.18 2.55
N ILE A 17 4.89 -14.06 3.88
CA ILE A 17 4.25 -12.88 4.51
C ILE A 17 5.25 -11.72 4.62
N GLY A 18 6.50 -12.01 4.99
CA GLY A 18 7.56 -10.99 5.02
C GLY A 18 7.93 -10.44 3.64
N TYR A 19 7.83 -11.26 2.60
CA TYR A 19 8.03 -10.85 1.21
C TYR A 19 6.86 -10.02 0.65
N ALA A 20 5.63 -10.13 1.17
CA ALA A 20 4.56 -9.22 0.75
C ALA A 20 4.78 -7.77 1.28
N ASN A 21 5.31 -7.66 2.50
CA ASN A 21 5.28 -6.41 3.27
C ASN A 21 6.35 -5.37 2.88
N VAL A 22 7.49 -5.78 2.32
CA VAL A 22 8.49 -4.84 1.78
C VAL A 22 8.10 -4.36 0.38
N TYR A 23 7.36 -5.19 -0.36
CA TYR A 23 6.99 -4.94 -1.75
C TYR A 23 5.81 -3.98 -1.88
N THR A 24 4.83 -4.04 -0.97
CA THR A 24 3.62 -3.20 -1.07
C THR A 24 3.83 -1.72 -0.76
N TRP A 25 4.90 -1.31 -0.07
CA TRP A 25 5.10 0.11 0.29
C TRP A 25 5.93 0.90 -0.74
N ARG A 26 6.86 0.24 -1.45
CA ARG A 26 7.77 0.90 -2.41
C ARG A 26 7.47 0.63 -3.88
N ASN A 27 6.94 -0.55 -4.23
CA ASN A 27 6.72 -0.93 -5.63
C ASN A 27 5.35 -0.52 -6.17
N THR A 28 4.43 0.00 -5.36
CA THR A 28 3.16 0.51 -5.88
C THR A 28 3.35 1.71 -6.81
N ASN A 29 4.48 2.42 -6.80
CA ASN A 29 4.62 3.65 -7.58
C ASN A 29 5.08 3.44 -9.04
N GLY A 30 5.29 2.19 -9.48
CA GLY A 30 5.71 1.88 -10.86
C GLY A 30 4.61 1.18 -11.66
N PRO A 31 4.30 1.59 -12.91
CA PRO A 31 3.25 0.98 -13.73
C PRO A 31 3.47 -0.52 -14.04
N GLY A 32 4.69 -1.04 -13.88
CA GLY A 32 5.03 -2.45 -14.16
C GLY A 32 4.88 -3.41 -12.97
N ALA A 33 5.01 -2.95 -11.72
CA ALA A 33 5.09 -3.86 -10.58
C ALA A 33 3.73 -4.49 -10.22
N THR A 34 2.63 -3.75 -10.35
CA THR A 34 1.27 -4.28 -10.13
C THR A 34 0.90 -5.33 -11.17
N GLN A 35 1.44 -5.23 -12.38
CA GLN A 35 1.17 -6.15 -13.47
C GLN A 35 1.85 -7.51 -13.25
N THR A 36 3.04 -7.57 -12.60
CA THR A 36 3.77 -8.85 -12.45
C THR A 36 3.23 -9.75 -11.34
N HIS A 37 2.45 -9.21 -10.40
CA HIS A 37 1.99 -9.92 -9.20
C HIS A 37 1.33 -11.31 -9.47
N PRO A 38 0.42 -11.47 -10.44
CA PRO A 38 -0.20 -12.77 -10.72
C PRO A 38 0.83 -13.84 -11.11
N PHE A 39 1.86 -13.47 -11.86
CA PHE A 39 2.88 -14.40 -12.33
C PHE A 39 3.87 -14.75 -11.22
N ASP A 40 4.24 -13.77 -10.40
CA ASP A 40 5.08 -14.00 -9.21
C ASP A 40 4.38 -14.95 -8.23
N CYS A 41 3.08 -14.74 -7.98
CA CYS A 41 2.25 -15.66 -7.19
C CYS A 41 2.19 -17.06 -7.81
N TYR A 42 2.02 -17.16 -9.13
CA TYR A 42 2.00 -18.44 -9.84
C TYR A 42 3.34 -19.19 -9.67
N ARG A 43 4.47 -18.52 -9.91
CA ARG A 43 5.82 -19.11 -9.81
C ARG A 43 6.17 -19.49 -8.37
N LEU A 44 5.79 -18.67 -7.39
CA LEU A 44 5.93 -18.97 -5.96
C LEU A 44 5.11 -20.20 -5.56
N ASN A 45 3.87 -20.31 -6.04
CA ASN A 45 3.00 -21.45 -5.74
C ASN A 45 3.45 -22.73 -6.45
N ARG A 46 3.95 -22.62 -7.68
CA ARG A 46 4.53 -23.75 -8.43
C ARG A 46 5.78 -24.31 -7.73
N CYS A 47 6.63 -23.44 -7.16
CA CYS A 47 7.75 -23.80 -6.31
C CYS A 47 8.72 -24.84 -6.93
N THR A 48 9.14 -24.63 -8.18
CA THR A 48 10.09 -25.53 -8.87
C THR A 48 11.47 -24.91 -9.00
N LYS A 49 12.50 -25.73 -9.30
CA LYS A 49 13.88 -25.25 -9.47
C LYS A 49 14.02 -24.16 -10.56
N LYS A 50 13.20 -24.20 -11.61
CA LYS A 50 13.21 -23.20 -12.69
C LYS A 50 12.66 -21.83 -12.26
N ASP A 51 11.95 -21.76 -11.14
CA ASP A 51 11.40 -20.51 -10.62
C ASP A 51 12.46 -19.68 -9.88
N ILE A 52 13.47 -20.34 -9.30
CA ILE A 52 14.43 -19.74 -8.37
C ILE A 52 15.15 -18.53 -8.97
N ASP A 53 15.72 -18.66 -10.18
CA ASP A 53 16.54 -17.59 -10.75
C ASP A 53 15.69 -16.40 -11.23
N GLY A 54 14.51 -16.67 -11.81
CA GLY A 54 13.57 -15.60 -12.18
C GLY A 54 13.03 -14.86 -10.95
N LEU A 55 12.65 -15.57 -9.88
CA LEU A 55 12.22 -14.93 -8.63
C LEU A 55 13.37 -14.16 -7.96
N ARG A 56 14.61 -14.65 -8.04
CA ARG A 56 15.79 -13.91 -7.55
C ARG A 56 16.00 -12.62 -8.35
N GLN A 57 15.84 -12.68 -9.67
CA GLN A 57 15.91 -11.49 -10.53
C GLN A 57 14.82 -10.49 -10.16
N PHE A 58 13.58 -10.94 -9.98
CA PHE A 58 12.48 -10.09 -9.52
C PHE A 58 12.78 -9.37 -8.21
N VAL A 59 13.34 -10.10 -7.23
CA VAL A 59 13.76 -9.52 -5.96
C VAL A 59 14.87 -8.48 -6.17
N THR A 60 15.82 -8.77 -7.04
CA THR A 60 16.98 -7.90 -7.31
C THR A 60 16.54 -6.62 -8.01
N SER A 61 15.76 -6.73 -9.07
CA SER A 61 15.25 -5.60 -9.86
C SER A 61 14.33 -4.71 -9.02
N SER A 62 13.46 -5.30 -8.21
CA SER A 62 12.64 -4.59 -7.23
C SER A 62 13.47 -3.79 -6.23
N ASN A 63 14.52 -4.39 -5.67
CA ASN A 63 15.41 -3.70 -4.73
C ASN A 63 16.18 -2.55 -5.39
N THR A 64 16.62 -2.71 -6.64
CA THR A 64 17.28 -1.66 -7.41
C THR A 64 16.34 -0.48 -7.71
N ASN A 65 15.10 -0.77 -8.12
CA ASN A 65 14.08 0.27 -8.36
C ASN A 65 13.60 0.93 -7.06
N SER A 66 13.83 0.28 -5.92
CA SER A 66 13.56 0.80 -4.58
C SER A 66 14.70 1.64 -3.99
N ALA A 67 15.81 1.81 -4.73
CA ALA A 67 16.93 2.62 -4.27
C ALA A 67 16.52 4.11 -4.25
N PRO A 68 16.70 4.81 -3.12
CA PRO A 68 16.26 6.19 -2.99
C PRO A 68 17.04 7.08 -3.96
N SER A 69 16.31 7.86 -4.76
CA SER A 69 16.90 8.75 -5.77
C SER A 69 16.39 10.20 -5.68
N SER A 70 15.47 10.49 -4.76
CA SER A 70 14.85 11.82 -4.65
C SER A 70 15.22 12.54 -3.36
N GLN A 71 15.09 13.87 -3.37
CA GLN A 71 15.22 14.69 -2.15
C GLN A 71 14.11 14.37 -1.12
N GLU A 72 12.96 13.82 -1.54
CA GLU A 72 11.87 13.46 -0.63
C GLU A 72 12.24 12.30 0.30
N ASP A 73 13.04 11.35 -0.19
CA ASP A 73 13.55 10.24 0.64
C ASP A 73 14.42 10.75 1.79
N ALA A 74 15.15 11.85 1.58
CA ALA A 74 15.94 12.49 2.64
C ALA A 74 15.08 13.19 3.70
N MET A 75 13.82 13.52 3.38
CA MET A 75 12.86 14.14 4.30
C MET A 75 11.98 13.13 5.04
N TYR A 76 12.06 11.84 4.69
CA TYR A 76 11.33 10.80 5.40
C TYR A 76 11.88 10.59 6.80
N SER A 77 11.02 10.77 7.81
CA SER A 77 11.34 10.49 9.21
C SER A 77 10.52 9.29 9.68
N PRO A 78 11.13 8.10 9.81
CA PRO A 78 10.46 6.93 10.37
C PRO A 78 9.89 7.20 11.77
N LEU A 79 10.59 7.99 12.58
CA LEU A 79 10.13 8.37 13.91
C LEU A 79 8.82 9.16 13.84
N ARG A 80 8.73 10.17 12.97
CA ARG A 80 7.50 10.95 12.77
C ARG A 80 6.36 10.07 12.26
N PHE A 81 6.64 9.21 11.28
CA PHE A 81 5.67 8.29 10.71
C PHE A 81 5.05 7.39 11.79
N TYR A 82 5.89 6.71 12.57
CA TYR A 82 5.43 5.83 13.64
C TYR A 82 4.79 6.57 14.80
N LEU A 83 5.28 7.76 15.16
CA LEU A 83 4.68 8.61 16.20
C LEU A 83 3.22 8.94 15.88
N VAL A 84 2.93 9.40 14.65
CA VAL A 84 1.54 9.70 14.23
C VAL A 84 0.72 8.43 14.12
N THR A 85 1.25 7.41 13.45
CA THR A 85 0.52 6.15 13.18
C THR A 85 0.10 5.46 14.48
N TYR A 86 1.00 5.31 15.44
CA TYR A 86 0.69 4.62 16.71
C TYR A 86 -0.07 5.50 17.70
N SER A 87 -0.01 6.83 17.57
CA SER A 87 -0.82 7.71 18.40
C SER A 87 -2.25 7.80 17.89
N GLU A 88 -2.50 7.81 16.58
CA GLU A 88 -3.84 8.16 16.04
C GLU A 88 -4.56 7.05 15.28
N MET A 89 -3.83 6.12 14.65
CA MET A 89 -4.40 5.21 13.65
C MET A 89 -4.53 3.77 14.15
N TYR A 90 -3.68 3.34 15.08
CA TYR A 90 -3.75 1.99 15.64
C TYR A 90 -4.89 1.85 16.65
N GLU A 91 -5.56 0.69 16.61
CA GLU A 91 -6.60 0.33 17.58
C GLU A 91 -6.01 0.17 18.98
N GLU A 92 -6.57 0.89 19.95
CA GLU A 92 -6.28 0.72 21.38
C GLU A 92 -7.56 0.27 22.11
N PRO A 93 -7.55 -0.86 22.85
CA PRO A 93 -6.41 -1.76 23.07
C PRO A 93 -6.04 -2.58 21.82
N GLN A 94 -4.78 -3.01 21.72
CA GLN A 94 -4.29 -3.78 20.58
C GLN A 94 -5.14 -5.04 20.34
N PRO A 95 -5.60 -5.27 19.09
CA PRO A 95 -6.19 -6.55 18.71
C PRO A 95 -5.15 -7.67 18.81
N SER A 96 -5.60 -8.91 18.99
CA SER A 96 -4.68 -10.05 19.02
C SER A 96 -4.05 -10.30 17.64
N MET A 97 -2.85 -10.89 17.60
CA MET A 97 -2.20 -11.32 16.35
C MET A 97 -3.13 -12.16 15.48
N ALA A 98 -3.89 -13.08 16.07
CA ALA A 98 -4.82 -13.94 15.34
C ALA A 98 -5.94 -13.14 14.64
N VAL A 99 -6.43 -12.06 15.28
CA VAL A 99 -7.41 -11.15 14.69
C VAL A 99 -6.79 -10.38 13.52
N MET A 100 -5.59 -9.83 13.70
CA MET A 100 -4.87 -9.11 12.63
C MET A 100 -4.56 -10.01 11.43
N GLU A 101 -4.07 -11.23 11.67
CA GLU A 101 -3.82 -12.21 10.61
C GLU A 101 -5.10 -12.61 9.88
N LYS A 102 -6.21 -12.79 10.62
CA LYS A 102 -7.51 -13.09 10.01
C LYS A 102 -7.95 -11.95 9.09
N ARG A 103 -7.82 -10.70 9.52
CA ARG A 103 -8.13 -9.52 8.68
C ARG A 103 -7.31 -9.52 7.40
N VAL A 104 -6.01 -9.80 7.47
CA VAL A 104 -5.15 -9.89 6.29
C VAL A 104 -5.59 -11.02 5.34
N LYS A 105 -5.95 -12.19 5.88
CA LYS A 105 -6.35 -13.37 5.09
C LYS A 105 -7.74 -13.25 4.47
N ASP A 106 -8.65 -12.52 5.12
CA ASP A 106 -10.02 -12.32 4.65
C ASP A 106 -10.12 -11.22 3.57
N SER A 107 -9.10 -10.38 3.44
CA SER A 107 -9.03 -9.33 2.42
C SER A 107 -8.54 -9.88 1.08
N LEU A 108 -9.14 -9.42 -0.02
CA LEU A 108 -8.71 -9.76 -1.39
C LEU A 108 -7.27 -9.26 -1.67
N PHE A 109 -6.95 -8.09 -1.15
CA PHE A 109 -5.62 -7.51 -1.14
C PHE A 109 -5.39 -6.84 0.22
N SER A 110 -4.17 -6.91 0.75
CA SER A 110 -3.84 -6.36 2.06
C SER A 110 -2.41 -5.81 2.08
N THR A 111 -2.25 -4.63 2.67
CA THR A 111 -0.95 -4.09 3.09
C THR A 111 -0.78 -4.13 4.62
N GLY A 112 -1.70 -4.81 5.31
CA GLY A 112 -1.66 -4.95 6.76
C GLY A 112 -0.43 -5.74 7.21
N THR A 113 0.26 -5.24 8.23
CA THR A 113 1.50 -5.84 8.75
C THR A 113 1.32 -6.22 10.23
N PRO A 114 0.77 -7.40 10.54
CA PRO A 114 0.71 -7.90 11.92
C PRO A 114 2.08 -7.88 12.61
N GLU A 115 3.17 -7.96 11.85
CA GLU A 115 4.55 -7.86 12.31
C GLU A 115 4.92 -6.50 12.89
N GLN A 116 4.13 -5.44 12.67
CA GLN A 116 4.35 -4.14 13.31
C GLN A 116 3.83 -4.09 14.76
N MET A 117 3.04 -5.07 15.19
CA MET A 117 2.48 -5.10 16.55
C MET A 117 3.54 -5.02 17.68
N PRO A 118 4.67 -5.75 17.62
CA PRO A 118 5.76 -5.59 18.59
C PRO A 118 6.29 -4.15 18.66
N LEU A 119 6.41 -3.47 17.51
CA LEU A 119 6.89 -2.10 17.41
C LEU A 119 5.85 -1.11 17.96
N CYS A 120 4.57 -1.28 17.62
CA CYS A 120 3.47 -0.51 18.21
C CYS A 120 3.50 -0.61 19.73
N CYS A 121 3.53 -1.81 20.29
CA CYS A 121 3.58 -2.03 21.75
C CYS A 121 4.81 -1.38 22.42
N ALA A 122 5.96 -1.34 21.73
CA ALA A 122 7.16 -0.67 22.24
C ALA A 122 6.99 0.86 22.25
N PHE A 123 6.35 1.43 21.23
CA PHE A 123 6.06 2.86 21.12
C PHE A 123 4.98 3.32 22.10
N THR A 124 3.85 2.62 22.17
CA THR A 124 2.69 3.05 22.96
C THR A 124 2.86 2.77 24.45
N LYS A 125 3.65 1.74 24.82
CA LYS A 125 3.71 1.21 26.19
C LYS A 125 2.34 0.78 26.74
N GLU A 126 1.42 0.43 25.84
CA GLU A 126 0.09 -0.07 26.19
C GLU A 126 0.19 -1.34 27.07
N LYS A 127 -0.66 -1.44 28.09
CA LYS A 127 -0.62 -2.50 29.11
C LYS A 127 -1.55 -3.69 28.82
N SER A 128 -1.98 -3.87 27.57
CA SER A 128 -2.87 -5.00 27.22
C SER A 128 -2.17 -6.35 27.30
N ASN A 129 -2.98 -7.41 27.41
CA ASN A 129 -2.50 -8.79 27.41
C ASN A 129 -1.71 -9.15 26.14
N VAL A 130 -1.96 -8.46 25.03
CA VAL A 130 -1.22 -8.62 23.77
C VAL A 130 0.18 -8.03 23.91
N CYS A 131 0.29 -6.77 24.30
CA CYS A 131 1.60 -6.10 24.44
C CYS A 131 2.48 -6.67 25.56
N ASN A 132 1.88 -7.17 26.64
CA ASN A 132 2.60 -7.78 27.76
C ASN A 132 3.39 -9.05 27.35
N LYS A 133 3.01 -9.72 26.24
CA LYS A 133 3.73 -10.91 25.75
C LYS A 133 5.09 -10.57 25.14
N PHE A 134 5.26 -9.38 24.58
CA PHE A 134 6.47 -9.03 23.80
C PHE A 134 7.64 -8.52 24.65
N SER A 135 7.50 -8.44 25.98
CA SER A 135 8.52 -7.94 26.92
C SER A 135 9.04 -6.49 26.68
N TYR A 136 8.59 -5.77 25.64
CA TYR A 136 8.91 -4.35 25.41
C TYR A 136 8.28 -3.39 26.45
N GLY A 137 7.26 -3.83 27.18
CA GLY A 137 6.69 -3.07 28.30
C GLY A 137 7.58 -3.00 29.55
N LYS A 138 8.71 -3.74 29.59
CA LYS A 138 9.51 -3.93 30.82
C LYS A 138 10.66 -2.95 31.03
N TYR A 139 11.08 -2.18 30.01
CA TYR A 139 12.08 -1.13 30.18
C TYR A 139 11.45 0.17 30.68
N ALA A 140 12.12 0.84 31.62
CA ALA A 140 11.67 2.09 32.22
C ALA A 140 11.84 3.26 31.22
N ALA A 141 10.83 3.45 30.37
CA ALA A 141 10.72 4.61 29.50
C ALA A 141 9.24 4.93 29.28
N HIS A 142 8.96 6.20 29.00
CA HIS A 142 7.65 6.65 28.55
C HIS A 142 7.37 6.16 27.13
N GLY A 143 6.08 6.11 26.77
CA GLY A 143 5.68 5.87 25.39
C GLY A 143 6.14 7.01 24.48
N ILE A 144 6.49 6.68 23.24
CA ILE A 144 6.78 7.62 22.16
C ILE A 144 5.45 7.85 21.43
N ILE A 145 4.53 8.48 22.14
CA ILE A 145 3.18 8.84 21.70
C ILE A 145 2.84 10.23 22.25
N TYR A 146 1.91 10.92 21.60
CA TYR A 146 1.34 12.16 22.13
C TYR A 146 -0.09 11.96 22.59
N ASN A 147 -0.52 12.79 23.54
CA ASN A 147 -1.91 12.82 23.96
C ASN A 147 -2.77 13.38 22.83
N HIS A 148 -3.92 12.77 22.62
CA HIS A 148 -4.95 13.32 21.76
C HIS A 148 -5.39 14.69 22.24
N ASP A 149 -5.52 15.62 21.30
CA ASP A 149 -6.05 16.94 21.59
C ASP A 149 -7.59 16.95 21.50
N GLN A 150 -8.17 18.14 21.68
CA GLN A 150 -9.63 18.34 21.62
C GLN A 150 -10.25 18.07 20.23
N TYR A 151 -9.44 17.93 19.17
CA TYR A 151 -9.89 17.72 17.80
C TYR A 151 -9.82 16.25 17.38
N TRP A 152 -9.11 15.40 18.12
CA TRP A 152 -9.05 13.97 17.83
C TRP A 152 -10.43 13.31 17.91
N ASN A 153 -10.70 12.43 16.93
CA ASN A 153 -11.98 11.72 16.79
C ASN A 153 -13.21 12.66 16.83
N LYS A 154 -13.07 13.86 16.27
CA LYS A 154 -14.16 14.82 16.06
C LYS A 154 -14.41 14.99 14.57
N THR A 155 -15.69 15.09 14.23
CA THR A 155 -16.12 15.58 12.92
C THR A 155 -15.58 16.99 12.69
N VAL A 156 -15.03 17.21 11.50
CA VAL A 156 -14.63 18.54 11.03
C VAL A 156 -15.82 19.22 10.36
N LYS A 157 -16.14 20.44 10.80
CA LYS A 157 -17.10 21.31 10.13
C LYS A 157 -16.43 22.03 8.98
N ILE A 158 -17.01 21.92 7.79
CA ILE A 158 -16.57 22.62 6.59
C ILE A 158 -16.94 24.11 6.74
N PRO A 159 -15.95 25.03 6.78
CA PRO A 159 -16.24 26.46 6.85
C PRO A 159 -17.08 26.93 5.65
N SER A 160 -17.93 27.94 5.84
CA SER A 160 -18.84 28.43 4.79
C SER A 160 -18.12 28.87 3.49
N GLN A 161 -16.88 29.33 3.62
CA GLN A 161 -16.02 29.78 2.52
C GLN A 161 -15.18 28.65 1.88
N ALA A 162 -15.25 27.44 2.42
CA ALA A 162 -14.44 26.31 1.97
C ALA A 162 -15.31 25.22 1.33
N SER A 163 -14.63 24.30 0.67
CA SER A 163 -15.16 23.06 0.14
C SER A 163 -14.12 21.95 0.31
N VAL A 164 -14.54 20.70 0.21
CA VAL A 164 -13.69 19.53 0.35
C VAL A 164 -13.81 18.68 -0.92
N LEU A 165 -12.67 18.36 -1.51
CA LEU A 165 -12.55 17.38 -2.59
C LEU A 165 -11.81 16.16 -2.04
N LEU A 166 -12.46 15.00 -2.10
CA LEU A 166 -11.84 13.70 -1.83
C LEU A 166 -11.64 12.96 -3.14
N LEU A 167 -10.46 12.36 -3.29
CA LEU A 167 -10.11 11.50 -4.41
C LEU A 167 -9.80 10.13 -3.81
N SER A 168 -10.47 9.08 -4.27
CA SER A 168 -10.27 7.73 -3.75
C SER A 168 -10.45 6.70 -4.85
N SER A 169 -9.89 5.51 -4.66
CA SER A 169 -10.09 4.40 -5.57
C SER A 169 -10.46 3.12 -4.86
N LYS A 170 -11.26 2.29 -5.53
CA LYS A 170 -11.69 0.98 -5.03
C LYS A 170 -10.57 -0.04 -4.92
N LEU A 171 -9.44 0.18 -5.60
CA LEU A 171 -8.24 -0.68 -5.51
C LEU A 171 -7.12 -0.06 -4.65
N ASP A 172 -7.41 0.99 -3.89
CA ASP A 172 -6.47 1.50 -2.88
C ASP A 172 -6.48 0.60 -1.65
N VAL A 173 -5.50 -0.29 -1.58
CA VAL A 173 -5.36 -1.28 -0.50
C VAL A 173 -4.72 -0.69 0.77
N GLN A 174 -4.13 0.50 0.68
CA GLN A 174 -3.47 1.17 1.80
C GLN A 174 -4.43 2.11 2.52
N THR A 175 -5.26 2.83 1.76
CA THR A 175 -6.37 3.65 2.26
C THR A 175 -7.69 3.20 1.62
N PRO A 176 -8.31 2.12 2.13
CA PRO A 176 -9.51 1.53 1.54
C PRO A 176 -10.64 2.52 1.29
N HIS A 177 -11.33 2.35 0.16
CA HIS A 177 -12.37 3.27 -0.32
C HIS A 177 -13.47 3.56 0.71
N GLU A 178 -13.86 2.55 1.47
CA GLU A 178 -14.86 2.65 2.55
C GLU A 178 -14.52 3.74 3.58
N TYR A 179 -13.23 3.98 3.86
CA TYR A 179 -12.82 5.05 4.78
C TYR A 179 -12.91 6.43 4.15
N ALA A 180 -12.80 6.55 2.83
CA ALA A 180 -13.07 7.80 2.12
C ALA A 180 -14.57 8.11 2.09
N GLU A 181 -15.43 7.10 1.94
CA GLU A 181 -16.88 7.24 2.08
C GLU A 181 -17.25 7.67 3.51
N TYR A 182 -16.71 6.98 4.52
CA TYR A 182 -16.90 7.33 5.92
C TYR A 182 -16.40 8.76 6.24
N LEU A 183 -15.23 9.14 5.75
CA LEU A 183 -14.72 10.52 5.90
C LEU A 183 -15.66 11.52 5.23
N LEU A 184 -16.14 11.24 4.02
CA LEU A 184 -17.09 12.10 3.34
C LEU A 184 -18.36 12.26 4.18
N GLU A 185 -18.96 11.17 4.67
CA GLU A 185 -20.18 11.17 5.45
C GLU A 185 -20.04 11.98 6.74
N THR A 186 -18.95 11.76 7.48
CA THR A 186 -18.72 12.37 8.79
C THR A 186 -18.44 13.86 8.75
N LEU A 187 -17.97 14.43 7.64
CA LEU A 187 -17.74 15.88 7.51
C LEU A 187 -19.03 16.70 7.66
N ASP A 188 -19.05 17.68 8.57
CA ASP A 188 -20.22 18.56 8.75
C ASP A 188 -20.22 19.68 7.70
N GLY A 189 -21.05 19.51 6.68
CA GLY A 189 -21.25 20.49 5.61
C GLY A 189 -21.61 19.85 4.28
N SER A 190 -22.26 20.61 3.40
CA SER A 190 -22.71 20.12 2.09
C SER A 190 -21.73 20.38 0.95
N LYS A 191 -20.73 21.24 1.14
CA LYS A 191 -19.71 21.57 0.12
C LYS A 191 -18.58 20.53 0.10
N LYS A 192 -18.94 19.28 -0.17
CA LYS A 192 -18.01 18.15 -0.22
C LYS A 192 -18.33 17.25 -1.41
N GLU A 193 -17.30 16.72 -2.04
CA GLU A 193 -17.44 15.80 -3.16
C GLU A 193 -16.36 14.73 -3.11
N LEU A 194 -16.76 13.48 -3.36
CA LEU A 194 -15.88 12.34 -3.54
C LEU A 194 -15.88 11.96 -5.02
N VAL A 195 -14.70 11.96 -5.63
CA VAL A 195 -14.48 11.35 -6.94
C VAL A 195 -13.88 9.97 -6.73
N THR A 196 -14.61 8.96 -7.18
CA THR A 196 -14.21 7.56 -7.10
C THR A 196 -13.61 7.09 -8.42
N PHE A 197 -12.44 6.48 -8.34
CA PHE A 197 -11.81 5.76 -9.44
C PHE A 197 -11.99 4.26 -9.25
N GLU A 198 -12.28 3.52 -10.30
CA GLU A 198 -12.50 2.07 -10.19
C GLU A 198 -11.20 1.29 -9.95
N ALA A 199 -10.09 1.74 -10.54
CA ALA A 199 -8.94 0.89 -10.84
C ALA A 199 -7.57 1.48 -10.47
N ALA A 200 -7.53 2.57 -9.69
CA ALA A 200 -6.29 3.20 -9.27
C ALA A 200 -5.80 2.63 -7.93
N ILE A 201 -4.49 2.65 -7.74
CA ILE A 201 -3.82 2.22 -6.50
C ILE A 201 -3.61 3.42 -5.56
N HIS A 202 -2.88 3.22 -4.45
CA HIS A 202 -2.63 4.26 -3.47
C HIS A 202 -2.10 5.57 -4.08
N GLY A 203 -2.65 6.70 -3.61
CA GLY A 203 -2.30 8.02 -4.10
C GLY A 203 -2.97 8.37 -5.42
N ALA A 204 -4.30 8.51 -5.43
CA ALA A 204 -5.12 8.76 -6.62
C ALA A 204 -4.68 9.95 -7.49
N ILE A 205 -3.96 10.94 -6.94
CA ILE A 205 -3.37 12.03 -7.73
C ILE A 205 -2.31 11.50 -8.69
N ALA A 206 -1.52 10.52 -8.26
CA ALA A 206 -0.39 9.96 -8.99
C ALA A 206 -0.71 8.64 -9.68
N SER A 207 -1.78 7.93 -9.33
CA SER A 207 -2.06 6.55 -9.76
C SER A 207 -3.19 6.39 -10.79
N THR A 208 -3.77 7.48 -11.28
CA THR A 208 -4.87 7.48 -12.26
C THR A 208 -4.37 7.82 -13.67
N GLN A 209 -3.51 6.98 -14.24
CA GLN A 209 -2.79 7.29 -15.47
C GLN A 209 -3.74 7.34 -16.66
N LEU A 210 -3.46 8.26 -17.59
CA LEU A 210 -4.12 8.38 -18.88
C LEU A 210 -3.10 8.08 -20.00
N ASP A 211 -3.57 7.64 -21.16
CA ASP A 211 -2.72 7.38 -22.33
C ASP A 211 -1.94 8.62 -22.81
N THR A 212 -2.43 9.81 -22.46
CA THR A 212 -1.78 11.10 -22.73
C THR A 212 -0.51 11.35 -21.89
N GLY A 213 -0.16 10.46 -20.95
CA GLY A 213 1.00 10.60 -20.06
C GLY A 213 0.78 11.50 -18.83
N SER A 214 -0.45 12.00 -18.65
CA SER A 214 -0.88 12.73 -17.44
C SER A 214 -1.74 11.84 -16.54
N THR A 215 -2.09 12.30 -15.34
CA THR A 215 -3.04 11.61 -14.45
C THR A 215 -4.39 12.32 -14.42
N CYS A 216 -5.48 11.57 -14.32
CA CYS A 216 -6.80 12.16 -14.13
C CYS A 216 -6.91 12.91 -12.78
N GLY A 217 -6.34 12.36 -11.71
CA GLY A 217 -6.29 12.98 -10.39
C GLY A 217 -5.64 14.37 -10.40
N ILE A 218 -4.53 14.58 -11.12
CA ILE A 218 -3.92 15.92 -11.24
C ILE A 218 -4.80 16.87 -12.07
N LYS A 219 -5.46 16.37 -13.14
CA LYS A 219 -6.40 17.18 -13.93
C LYS A 219 -7.60 17.66 -13.08
N ILE A 220 -8.17 16.77 -12.27
CA ILE A 220 -9.29 17.09 -11.38
C ILE A 220 -8.84 18.09 -10.30
N LEU A 221 -7.67 17.87 -9.68
CA LEU A 221 -7.12 18.82 -8.70
C LEU A 221 -6.88 20.20 -9.33
N ALA A 222 -6.30 20.26 -10.52
CA ALA A 222 -6.11 21.51 -11.25
C ALA A 222 -7.45 22.20 -11.56
N SER A 223 -8.47 21.44 -11.95
CA SER A 223 -9.83 21.95 -12.17
C SER A 223 -10.43 22.51 -10.87
N TYR A 224 -10.30 21.81 -9.75
CA TYR A 224 -10.76 22.26 -8.44
C TYR A 224 -10.13 23.60 -8.03
N VAL A 225 -8.80 23.72 -8.18
CA VAL A 225 -8.06 24.96 -7.89
C VAL A 225 -8.45 26.09 -8.84
N LYS A 226 -8.52 25.82 -10.14
CA LYS A 226 -8.92 26.81 -11.17
C LYS A 226 -10.32 27.35 -10.91
N ASN A 227 -11.22 26.51 -10.42
CA ASN A 227 -12.59 26.87 -10.04
C ASN A 227 -12.70 27.42 -8.61
N LYS A 228 -11.59 27.73 -7.93
CA LYS A 228 -11.55 28.28 -6.56
C LYS A 228 -12.34 27.44 -5.56
N GLY A 229 -12.27 26.11 -5.70
CA GLY A 229 -13.00 25.16 -4.88
C GLY A 229 -14.49 25.02 -5.21
N ASN A 230 -15.01 25.64 -6.27
CA ASN A 230 -16.39 25.45 -6.68
C ASN A 230 -16.61 24.06 -7.30
N LEU A 231 -17.12 23.14 -6.48
CA LEU A 231 -17.39 21.75 -6.84
C LEU A 231 -18.33 21.58 -8.05
N LYS A 232 -19.29 22.51 -8.27
CA LYS A 232 -20.17 22.46 -9.44
C LYS A 232 -19.44 22.66 -10.77
N GLY A 233 -18.27 23.30 -10.74
CA GLY A 233 -17.43 23.51 -11.92
C GLY A 233 -16.36 22.44 -12.09
N LEU A 234 -16.36 21.40 -11.25
CA LEU A 234 -15.32 20.37 -11.27
C LEU A 234 -15.39 19.58 -12.58
N ASP A 235 -14.27 19.58 -13.29
CA ASP A 235 -14.13 18.86 -14.54
C ASP A 235 -13.63 17.44 -14.28
N LYS A 236 -14.48 16.46 -14.56
CA LYS A 236 -14.28 15.04 -14.24
C LYS A 236 -14.30 14.14 -15.48
N TYR A 237 -14.27 14.71 -16.69
CA TYR A 237 -14.38 13.91 -17.94
C TYR A 237 -13.33 12.79 -18.02
N CYS A 238 -12.12 13.06 -17.51
CA CYS A 238 -11.00 12.12 -17.58
C CYS A 238 -11.24 10.83 -16.79
N VAL A 239 -12.22 10.78 -15.88
CA VAL A 239 -12.52 9.56 -15.11
C VAL A 239 -12.93 8.43 -16.06
N ALA A 240 -13.68 8.74 -17.12
CA ALA A 240 -14.10 7.79 -18.14
C ALA A 240 -12.98 7.45 -19.15
N GLU A 241 -11.89 8.22 -19.16
CA GLU A 241 -10.73 8.02 -20.04
C GLU A 241 -9.63 7.17 -19.38
N ILE A 242 -9.78 6.85 -18.09
CA ILE A 242 -8.81 5.98 -17.41
C ILE A 242 -8.86 4.60 -18.06
N PRO A 243 -7.73 4.08 -18.56
CA PRO A 243 -7.68 2.76 -19.15
C PRO A 243 -8.17 1.68 -18.17
N ALA A 244 -8.85 0.66 -18.71
CA ALA A 244 -9.21 -0.50 -17.92
C ALA A 244 -7.94 -1.19 -17.38
N ILE A 245 -8.08 -1.86 -16.24
CA ILE A 245 -6.99 -2.66 -15.66
C ILE A 245 -6.54 -3.67 -16.69
N ASN A 246 -5.25 -3.59 -17.04
CA ASN A 246 -4.60 -4.56 -17.89
C ASN A 246 -3.49 -5.25 -17.08
N LEU A 247 -3.66 -6.54 -16.84
CA LEU A 247 -2.67 -7.40 -16.17
C LEU A 247 -1.65 -7.98 -17.15
N THR A 248 -1.71 -7.61 -18.43
CA THR A 248 -0.70 -7.97 -19.43
C THR A 248 0.55 -7.13 -19.18
N VAL A 249 1.67 -7.80 -18.97
CA VAL A 249 2.98 -7.15 -18.79
C VAL A 249 3.59 -6.90 -20.17
N SER A 250 4.14 -5.72 -20.39
CA SER A 250 4.93 -5.47 -21.61
C SER A 250 6.20 -6.33 -21.61
N LEU A 251 6.64 -6.79 -22.79
CA LEU A 251 7.88 -7.58 -22.89
C LEU A 251 9.07 -6.87 -22.21
N ALA A 252 9.18 -5.55 -22.34
CA ALA A 252 10.21 -4.76 -21.68
C ALA A 252 10.15 -4.86 -20.15
N ASN A 253 8.95 -4.77 -19.55
CA ASN A 253 8.77 -4.93 -18.11
C ASN A 253 9.06 -6.37 -17.66
N LEU A 254 8.63 -7.36 -18.45
CA LEU A 254 8.85 -8.78 -18.17
C LEU A 254 10.35 -9.11 -18.16
N VAL A 255 11.07 -8.62 -19.16
CA VAL A 255 12.52 -8.79 -19.28
C VAL A 255 13.25 -8.07 -18.14
N ASN A 256 12.86 -6.85 -17.81
CA ASN A 256 13.50 -6.10 -16.73
C ASN A 256 13.29 -6.78 -15.37
N MET A 257 12.05 -7.20 -15.08
CA MET A 257 11.64 -7.75 -13.79
C MET A 257 12.06 -9.20 -13.60
N LEU A 258 11.86 -10.07 -14.60
CA LEU A 258 12.03 -11.52 -14.47
C LEU A 258 13.14 -12.09 -15.37
N SER A 259 13.70 -11.30 -16.29
CA SER A 259 14.67 -11.72 -17.31
C SER A 259 14.22 -12.96 -18.07
N THR A 260 12.99 -12.91 -18.58
CA THR A 260 12.34 -13.97 -19.34
C THR A 260 11.45 -13.35 -20.43
N ASP A 261 11.04 -14.15 -21.40
CA ASP A 261 10.12 -13.80 -22.49
C ASP A 261 8.72 -14.41 -22.32
N ASP A 262 8.52 -15.25 -21.30
CA ASP A 262 7.24 -15.83 -20.92
C ASP A 262 6.99 -15.64 -19.42
N GLU A 263 5.89 -14.97 -19.11
CA GLU A 263 5.50 -14.57 -17.77
C GLU A 263 5.23 -15.74 -16.79
N TYR A 264 4.66 -16.85 -17.25
CA TYR A 264 4.23 -17.96 -16.39
C TYR A 264 5.26 -19.09 -16.36
N ASP A 265 5.53 -19.66 -17.52
CA ASP A 265 6.30 -20.89 -17.70
C ASP A 265 7.73 -20.67 -18.20
N GLY A 266 8.03 -19.44 -18.64
CA GLY A 266 9.33 -18.99 -19.12
C GLY A 266 10.49 -19.32 -18.19
N ALA A 267 11.60 -19.74 -18.80
CA ALA A 267 12.86 -19.94 -18.10
C ALA A 267 13.59 -18.60 -17.92
N PHE A 268 14.39 -18.49 -16.86
CA PHE A 268 15.30 -17.37 -16.71
C PHE A 268 16.35 -17.39 -17.84
N ILE A 269 16.53 -16.26 -18.50
CA ILE A 269 17.50 -16.05 -19.57
C ILE A 269 18.55 -15.06 -19.06
N ALA A 270 19.74 -15.56 -18.76
CA ALA A 270 20.84 -14.75 -18.23
C ALA A 270 21.23 -13.63 -19.22
N GLY A 271 21.30 -12.38 -18.73
CA GLY A 271 21.72 -11.21 -19.51
C GLY A 271 20.66 -10.63 -20.45
N LEU A 272 19.44 -11.17 -20.48
CA LEU A 272 18.37 -10.64 -21.33
C LEU A 272 17.96 -9.22 -20.92
N ASN A 273 17.91 -8.96 -19.62
CA ASN A 273 17.66 -7.63 -19.05
C ASN A 273 18.72 -6.60 -19.46
N ASP A 274 19.99 -7.02 -19.58
CA ASP A 274 21.08 -6.13 -19.95
C ASP A 274 20.93 -5.67 -21.42
N LEU A 275 20.48 -6.56 -22.31
CA LEU A 275 20.25 -6.25 -23.73
C LEU A 275 19.15 -5.20 -23.94
N PHE A 276 18.15 -5.15 -23.06
CA PHE A 276 17.05 -4.18 -23.13
C PHE A 276 17.38 -2.84 -22.46
N ASN A 277 18.36 -2.78 -21.55
CA ASN A 277 18.79 -1.55 -20.89
C ASN A 277 19.77 -0.71 -21.75
N TYR A 278 20.23 -1.23 -22.89
CA TYR A 278 21.15 -0.56 -23.83
C TYR A 278 20.46 0.02 -25.10
N GLN A 279 19.12 0.08 -25.12
CA GLN A 279 18.32 0.74 -26.16
C GLN A 279 17.59 1.96 -25.61
#